data_AF-A0A1I2JFX6-F1
#
_entry.id   AF-A0A1I2JFX6-F1
#
_cell.length_a   1.000
_cell.length_b   1.000
_cell.length_c   1.000
_cell.angle_alpha   90.00
_cell.angle_beta   90.00
_cell.angle_gamma   90.00
#
_symmetry.space_group_name_H-M   'P 1'
#
loop_
_entity.id
_entity.type
_entity.pdbx_description
1 polymer ?
#
loop_
_entity_poly.entity_id
_entity_poly.type
_entity_poly.pdbx_seq_one_letter_code
_entity_poly.pdbx_strand_id
1 'polypeptide(L)'
;MSPVLINSSGSPWTSDYVTVTWDLVADLLSNIASEQRAKVVYEYLYRQIEDKEVRATIDFLLNREEAHNALFREALNKVQNTGSNKDFGVT
;
A
#
# COMPACT_ATOMS: atom_id res chain seq x y z
N MET A 1 23.74 -1.18 15.22
CA MET A 1 23.75 -1.32 13.74
C MET A 1 22.89 -0.21 13.17
N SER A 2 23.26 0.34 12.02
CA SER A 2 22.42 1.32 11.31
C SER A 2 21.36 0.60 10.46
N PRO A 3 20.20 1.21 10.21
CA PRO A 3 19.23 0.70 9.24
C PRO A 3 19.86 0.54 7.85
N VAL A 4 19.42 -0.49 7.13
CA VAL A 4 19.87 -0.84 5.76
C VAL A 4 18.64 -1.10 4.89
N LEU A 5 18.76 -0.89 3.58
CA LEU A 5 17.65 -1.04 2.61
C LEU A 5 17.45 -2.52 2.21
N ILE A 6 17.12 -3.36 3.19
CA ILE A 6 16.86 -4.80 3.02
C ILE A 6 15.58 -5.20 3.77
N ASN A 7 14.93 -6.28 3.34
CA ASN A 7 13.82 -6.88 4.09
C ASN A 7 14.33 -7.71 5.29
N SER A 8 13.42 -8.25 6.10
CA SER A 8 13.75 -9.06 7.29
C SER A 8 14.48 -10.37 7.00
N SER A 9 14.49 -10.83 5.75
CA SER A 9 15.23 -12.02 5.29
C SER A 9 16.57 -11.67 4.64
N GLY A 10 16.96 -10.40 4.63
CA GLY A 10 18.24 -9.93 4.09
C GLY A 10 18.24 -9.63 2.58
N SER A 11 17.10 -9.72 1.89
CA SER A 11 17.03 -9.36 0.47
C SER A 11 17.03 -7.84 0.29
N PRO A 12 17.88 -7.27 -0.58
CA PRO A 12 17.85 -5.84 -0.89
C PRO A 12 16.51 -5.38 -1.45
N TRP A 13 16.15 -4.14 -1.16
CA TRP A 13 15.10 -3.47 -1.91
C TRP A 13 15.51 -3.31 -3.38
N THR A 14 14.61 -3.61 -4.30
CA THR A 14 14.80 -3.40 -5.75
C THR A 14 13.60 -2.67 -6.36
N SER A 15 13.78 -2.17 -7.58
CA SER A 15 12.70 -1.55 -8.37
C SER A 15 11.55 -2.50 -8.70
N ASP A 16 11.75 -3.82 -8.57
CA ASP A 16 10.72 -4.82 -8.86
C ASP A 16 9.53 -4.75 -7.89
N TYR A 17 9.69 -4.06 -6.74
CA TYR A 17 8.59 -3.77 -5.83
C TYR A 17 7.69 -2.61 -6.28
N VAL A 18 8.06 -1.89 -7.35
CA VAL A 18 7.28 -0.80 -7.92
C VAL A 18 6.49 -1.32 -9.12
N THR A 19 5.17 -1.10 -9.11
CA THR A 19 4.29 -1.44 -10.24
C THR A 19 3.72 -0.18 -10.84
N VAL A 20 3.89 0.01 -12.15
CA VAL A 20 3.32 1.12 -12.91
C VAL A 20 2.88 0.58 -14.27
N THR A 21 1.62 0.79 -14.60
CA THR A 21 1.02 0.31 -15.85
C THR A 21 0.71 1.44 -16.83
N TRP A 22 0.78 2.70 -16.37
CA TRP A 22 0.27 3.88 -17.08
C TRP A 22 -1.26 3.87 -17.26
N ASP A 23 -1.95 2.90 -16.67
CA ASP A 23 -3.39 2.89 -16.53
C ASP A 23 -3.76 3.36 -15.12
N LEU A 24 -4.42 4.52 -15.04
CA LEU A 24 -4.72 5.15 -13.76
C LEU A 24 -5.61 4.29 -12.86
N VAL A 25 -6.54 3.50 -13.44
CA VAL A 25 -7.42 2.63 -12.66
C VAL A 25 -6.61 1.46 -12.10
N ALA A 26 -5.83 0.79 -12.94
CA ALA A 26 -4.99 -0.34 -12.50
C ALA A 26 -3.97 0.09 -11.44
N ASP A 27 -3.34 1.26 -11.62
CA ASP A 27 -2.35 1.79 -10.68
C ASP A 27 -3.00 2.18 -9.33
N LEU A 28 -4.20 2.78 -9.34
CA LEU A 28 -4.94 3.08 -8.09
C LEU A 28 -5.37 1.81 -7.35
N LEU A 29 -5.83 0.77 -8.07
CA LEU A 29 -6.15 -0.52 -7.47
C LEU A 29 -4.91 -1.19 -6.87
N SER A 30 -3.77 -1.12 -7.55
CA SER A 30 -2.48 -1.60 -7.04
C SER A 30 -2.08 -0.87 -5.76
N ASN A 31 -2.23 0.45 -5.71
CA ASN A 31 -1.96 1.27 -4.52
C ASN A 31 -2.87 0.87 -3.35
N ILE A 32 -4.19 0.75 -3.57
CA ILE A 32 -5.14 0.29 -2.54
C ILE A 32 -4.72 -1.06 -1.97
N ALA A 33 -4.31 -1.99 -2.83
CA ALA A 33 -3.84 -3.30 -2.39
C ALA A 33 -2.51 -3.21 -1.63
N SER A 34 -1.63 -2.28 -2.00
CA SER A 34 -0.36 -2.04 -1.30
C SER A 34 -0.58 -1.55 0.13
N GLU A 35 -1.45 -0.55 0.33
CA GLU A 35 -1.82 -0.05 1.67
C GLU A 35 -2.42 -1.17 2.55
N GLN A 36 -3.24 -2.05 1.97
CA GLN A 36 -3.78 -3.20 2.71
C GLN A 36 -2.68 -4.20 3.12
N ARG A 37 -1.67 -4.44 2.27
CA ARG A 37 -0.54 -5.32 2.61
C ARG A 37 0.32 -4.70 3.71
N ALA A 38 0.60 -3.40 3.65
CA ALA A 38 1.35 -2.68 4.68
C ALA A 38 0.59 -2.68 6.02
N LYS A 39 -0.72 -2.40 6.01
CA LYS A 39 -1.59 -2.51 7.19
C LYS A 39 -1.48 -3.89 7.87
N VAL A 40 -1.57 -4.98 7.11
CA VAL A 40 -1.43 -6.35 7.65
C VAL A 40 -0.06 -6.55 8.34
N VAL A 41 1.02 -6.05 7.75
CA VAL A 41 2.36 -6.12 8.37
C VAL A 41 2.40 -5.36 9.70
N TYR A 42 1.87 -4.14 9.74
CA TYR A 42 1.81 -3.33 10.96
C TYR A 42 0.97 -3.99 12.06
N GLU A 43 -0.18 -4.57 11.72
CA GLU A 43 -1.01 -5.29 12.68
C GLU A 43 -0.28 -6.52 13.27
N TYR A 44 0.51 -7.24 12.48
CA TYR A 44 1.34 -8.34 13.01
C TYR A 44 2.44 -7.82 13.93
N LEU A 45 3.18 -6.77 13.53
CA LEU A 45 4.22 -6.16 14.35
C LEU A 45 3.67 -5.66 15.69
N TYR A 46 2.50 -5.00 15.67
CA TYR A 46 1.86 -4.48 16.87
C TYR A 46 1.62 -5.56 17.93
N ARG A 47 1.20 -6.76 17.49
CA ARG A 47 0.93 -7.92 18.38
C ARG A 47 2.21 -8.52 18.98
N GLN A 48 3.37 -8.29 18.35
CA GLN A 48 4.65 -8.90 18.75
C GLN A 48 5.54 -7.97 19.59
N ILE A 49 5.31 -6.66 19.53
CA ILE A 49 6.14 -5.66 20.19
C ILE A 49 5.52 -5.29 21.54
N GLU A 50 6.30 -5.17 22.61
CA GLU A 50 5.82 -4.69 23.93
C GLU A 50 6.23 -3.25 24.23
N ASP A 51 7.20 -2.70 23.49
CA ASP A 51 7.67 -1.34 23.65
C ASP A 51 6.58 -0.31 23.30
N LYS A 52 6.32 0.61 24.22
CA LYS A 52 5.22 1.57 24.13
C LYS A 52 5.41 2.59 23.00
N GLU A 53 6.63 3.08 22.82
CA GLU A 53 6.93 4.12 21.84
C GLU A 53 6.93 3.54 20.41
N VAL A 54 7.39 2.30 20.28
CA VAL A 54 7.29 1.57 19.01
C VAL A 54 5.82 1.28 18.67
N ARG A 55 5.00 0.86 19.65
CA ARG A 55 3.54 0.70 19.43
C ARG A 55 2.86 2.00 19.03
N ALA A 56 3.18 3.13 19.68
CA ALA A 56 2.63 4.43 19.32
C ALA A 56 2.96 4.83 17.88
N THR A 57 4.18 4.51 17.42
CA THR A 57 4.59 4.71 16.03
C THR A 57 3.78 3.84 15.07
N ILE A 58 3.59 2.56 15.39
CA ILE A 58 2.80 1.64 14.56
C ILE A 58 1.32 2.08 14.52
N ASP A 59 0.74 2.51 15.63
CA ASP A 59 -0.63 3.03 15.68
C ASP A 59 -0.80 4.27 14.80
N PHE A 60 0.18 5.18 14.79
CA PHE A 60 0.18 6.31 13.87
C PHE A 60 0.19 5.84 12.40
N LEU A 61 1.06 4.88 12.06
CA LEU A 61 1.15 4.36 10.70
C LEU A 61 -0.15 3.64 10.27
N LEU A 62 -0.75 2.83 11.12
CA LEU A 62 -2.04 2.17 10.85
C LEU A 62 -3.15 3.17 10.48
N ASN A 63 -3.26 4.28 11.22
CA ASN A 63 -4.21 5.35 10.90
C ASN A 63 -3.91 6.02 9.55
N ARG A 64 -2.63 6.11 9.17
CA ARG A 64 -2.22 6.65 7.87
C ARG A 64 -2.59 5.72 6.72
N GLU A 65 -2.39 4.40 6.85
CA GLU A 65 -2.81 3.42 5.84
C GLU A 65 -4.32 3.48 5.58
N GLU A 66 -5.14 3.70 6.62
CA GLU A 66 -6.59 3.89 6.46
C GLU A 66 -6.92 5.19 5.72
N ALA A 67 -6.24 6.29 6.05
CA ALA A 67 -6.40 7.56 5.36
C ALA A 67 -5.96 7.48 3.88
N HIS A 68 -4.82 6.84 3.60
CA HIS A 68 -4.35 6.58 2.24
C HIS A 68 -5.32 5.72 1.46
N ASN A 69 -5.83 4.63 2.06
CA ASN A 69 -6.84 3.78 1.43
C ASN A 69 -8.12 4.55 1.09
N ALA A 70 -8.60 5.40 1.99
CA ALA A 70 -9.77 6.25 1.76
C ALA A 70 -9.54 7.21 0.58
N LEU A 71 -8.39 7.88 0.54
CA LEU A 71 -8.04 8.82 -0.53
C LEU A 71 -7.88 8.13 -1.89
N PHE A 72 -7.25 6.95 -1.93
CA PHE A 72 -7.13 6.19 -3.18
C PHE A 72 -8.48 5.66 -3.67
N ARG A 73 -9.37 5.24 -2.77
CA ARG A 73 -10.75 4.86 -3.15
C ARG A 73 -11.54 6.05 -3.68
N GLU A 74 -11.39 7.23 -3.07
CA GLU A 74 -12.00 8.45 -3.58
C GLU A 74 -11.47 8.79 -4.98
N ALA A 75 -10.16 8.72 -5.18
CA ALA A 75 -9.54 8.95 -6.49
C ALA A 75 -10.04 7.93 -7.53
N LEU A 76 -10.11 6.65 -7.16
CA LEU A 76 -10.62 5.58 -8.02
C LEU A 76 -12.07 5.86 -8.46
N ASN A 77 -12.93 6.28 -7.54
CA ASN A 77 -14.33 6.63 -7.85
C ASN A 77 -14.42 7.79 -8.86
N LYS A 78 -13.50 8.77 -8.82
CA LYS A 78 -13.46 9.88 -9.77
C LYS A 78 -13.07 9.45 -11.19
N VAL A 79 -12.30 8.38 -11.32
CA VAL A 79 -11.74 7.93 -12.61
C VAL A 79 -12.25 6.56 -13.06
N GLN A 80 -13.27 6.02 -12.38
CA GLN A 80 -13.81 4.67 -12.59
C GLN A 80 -14.30 4.39 -14.02
N ASN A 81 -14.59 5.42 -14.82
CA ASN A 81 -15.03 5.31 -16.21
C ASN A 81 -13.91 5.62 -17.23
N THR A 82 -12.65 5.48 -16.80
CA THR A 82 -11.45 5.73 -17.62
C THR A 82 -10.56 4.49 -17.67
N GLY A 83 -9.51 4.54 -18.49
CA GLY A 83 -8.51 3.47 -18.57
C GLY A 83 -9.14 2.10 -18.84
N SER A 84 -8.66 1.09 -18.13
CA SER A 84 -9.02 -0.32 -18.24
C SER A 84 -10.48 -0.63 -17.90
N ASN A 85 -11.21 0.29 -17.27
CA ASN A 85 -12.63 0.12 -16.96
C ASN A 85 -13.55 0.49 -18.14
N LYS A 86 -13.02 1.11 -19.20
CA LYS A 86 -13.81 1.30 -20.43
C LYS A 86 -13.95 -0.05 -21.14
N ASP A 87 -15.13 -0.29 -21.70
CA ASP A 87 -15.35 -1.44 -22.58
C ASP A 87 -14.31 -1.41 -23.72
N PHE A 88 -13.69 -2.57 -23.94
CA PHE A 88 -12.73 -2.77 -25.02
C PHE A 88 -13.40 -2.83 -26.40
N GLY A 89 -14.74 -2.79 -26.45
CA GLY A 89 -15.53 -2.79 -27.67
C GLY A 89 -15.93 -4.19 -28.11
N VAL A 90 -16.13 -5.10 -27.16
CA VAL A 90 -16.63 -6.46 -27.44
C VAL A 90 -18.14 -6.48 -27.17
N THR A 91 -18.89 -5.95 -28.14
CA THR A 91 -20.35 -6.13 -28.26
C THR A 91 -20.68 -7.24 -29.24
#